data_AF-A0A377JEM5-F1
#
_entry.id   AF-A0A377JEM5-F1
#
_cell.length_a   1.000
_cell.length_b   1.000
_cell.length_c   1.000
_cell.angle_alpha   90.00
_cell.angle_beta   90.00
_cell.angle_gamma   90.00
#
_symmetry.space_group_name_H-M   'P 1'
#
loop_
_entity.id
_entity.type
_entity.pdbx_description
1 polymer ?
#
loop_
_entity_poly.entity_id
_entity_poly.type
_entity_poly.pdbx_seq_one_letter_code
_entity_poly.pdbx_strand_id
1 'polypeptide(L)'
;MLSVLEYIAKNEDKLHLMETFPIAGVDGTISGRGSLINPPLVKNVIAKTGSLKGVYNLAGFMTNARGEKVAFVQFINGYSTGDLESKTKRAPLVQFESALYNDLYKD
;
A
#
# COMPACT_ATOMS: atom_id res chain seq x y z
N MET A 1 5.63 -3.56 13.09
CA MET A 1 4.54 -3.55 12.08
C MET A 1 4.68 -4.73 11.14
N LEU A 2 5.79 -4.87 10.40
CA LEU A 2 6.00 -6.00 9.49
C LEU A 2 5.80 -7.36 10.18
N SER A 3 6.39 -7.56 11.37
CA SER A 3 6.19 -8.77 12.18
C SER A 3 4.72 -9.07 12.56
N VAL A 4 3.87 -8.03 12.64
CA VAL A 4 2.43 -8.21 12.90
C VAL A 4 1.72 -8.63 11.62
N LEU A 5 2.09 -8.09 10.46
CA LEU A 5 1.58 -8.56 9.16
C LEU A 5 1.98 -10.02 8.90
N GLU A 6 3.22 -10.40 9.21
CA GLU A 6 3.68 -11.79 9.15
C GLU A 6 2.86 -12.69 10.08
N TYR A 7 2.57 -12.22 11.30
CA TYR A 7 1.69 -12.94 12.23
C TYR A 7 0.27 -13.09 11.67
N ILE A 8 -0.31 -12.05 11.08
CA ILE A 8 -1.61 -12.12 10.41
C ILE A 8 -1.58 -13.17 9.31
N ALA A 9 -0.60 -13.10 8.41
CA ALA A 9 -0.47 -14.04 7.29
C ALA A 9 -0.31 -15.50 7.75
N LYS A 10 0.49 -15.73 8.80
CA LYS A 10 0.72 -17.06 9.36
C LYS A 10 -0.49 -17.64 10.09
N ASN A 11 -1.41 -16.79 10.58
CA ASN A 11 -2.56 -17.19 11.38
C ASN A 11 -3.89 -16.89 10.70
N GLU A 12 -3.89 -16.70 9.37
CA GLU A 12 -5.08 -16.27 8.62
C GLU A 12 -6.25 -17.25 8.77
N ASP A 13 -5.98 -18.56 8.83
CA ASP A 13 -7.00 -19.61 9.03
C ASP A 13 -7.79 -19.48 10.34
N LYS A 14 -7.28 -18.69 11.29
CA LYS A 14 -7.92 -18.43 12.59
C LYS A 14 -8.45 -17.01 12.71
N LEU A 15 -7.75 -16.05 12.11
CA LEU A 15 -7.98 -14.63 12.33
C LEU A 15 -8.89 -14.02 11.27
N HIS A 16 -8.87 -14.53 10.03
CA HIS A 16 -9.64 -13.99 8.90
C HIS A 16 -9.46 -12.48 8.74
N LEU A 17 -8.23 -11.98 8.90
CA LEU A 17 -7.95 -10.54 8.87
C LEU A 17 -7.56 -10.06 7.48
N MET A 18 -7.07 -10.93 6.60
CA MET A 18 -6.65 -10.54 5.25
C MET A 18 -7.79 -9.91 4.44
N GLU A 19 -9.01 -10.43 4.57
CA GLU A 19 -10.19 -9.91 3.87
C GLU A 19 -10.60 -8.49 4.32
N THR A 20 -10.10 -8.03 5.47
CA THR A 20 -10.39 -6.69 5.98
C THR A 20 -9.51 -5.59 5.37
N PHE A 21 -8.44 -5.97 4.66
CA PHE A 21 -7.57 -5.01 4.00
C PHE A 21 -8.23 -4.45 2.74
N PRO A 22 -8.26 -3.12 2.55
CA PRO A 22 -8.67 -2.52 1.28
C PRO A 22 -7.87 -3.08 0.10
N ILE A 23 -8.55 -3.31 -1.02
CA ILE A 23 -8.00 -3.90 -2.24
C ILE A 23 -7.79 -2.80 -3.30
N ALA A 24 -6.58 -2.72 -3.87
CA ALA A 24 -6.20 -1.72 -4.86
C ALA A 24 -7.13 -1.74 -6.08
N GLY A 25 -7.71 -0.59 -6.43
CA GLY A 25 -8.62 -0.49 -7.58
C GLY A 25 -10.01 -1.09 -7.36
N VAL A 26 -10.33 -1.56 -6.15
CA VAL A 26 -11.60 -2.23 -5.88
C VAL A 26 -12.37 -1.52 -4.78
N ASP A 27 -11.83 -1.42 -3.56
CA ASP A 27 -12.60 -0.93 -2.42
C ASP A 27 -11.77 -0.11 -1.42
N GLY A 28 -12.47 0.34 -0.37
CA GLY A 28 -11.90 1.05 0.76
C GLY A 28 -11.04 2.25 0.36
N THR A 29 -9.99 2.49 1.15
CA THR A 29 -9.17 3.69 1.03
C THR A 29 -8.15 3.67 -0.11
N ILE A 30 -8.03 2.56 -0.85
CA ILE A 30 -7.12 2.44 -1.99
C ILE A 30 -7.81 2.09 -3.31
N SER A 31 -9.14 2.09 -3.34
CA SER A 31 -9.98 1.97 -4.56
C SER A 31 -9.54 2.92 -5.69
N GLY A 32 -9.24 4.17 -5.36
CA GLY A 32 -8.79 5.20 -6.32
C GLY A 32 -7.33 5.63 -6.16
N ARG A 33 -6.46 4.77 -5.60
CA ARG A 33 -5.08 5.16 -5.30
C ARG A 33 -4.22 5.12 -6.57
N GLY A 34 -4.02 6.29 -7.19
CA GLY A 34 -3.38 6.46 -8.50
C GLY A 34 -2.08 5.65 -8.74
N SER A 35 -1.31 5.38 -7.69
CA SER A 35 -0.08 4.57 -7.76
C SER A 35 -0.30 3.07 -7.98
N LEU A 36 -1.47 2.55 -7.60
CA LEU A 36 -1.78 1.11 -7.50
C LEU A 36 -2.92 0.67 -8.42
N ILE A 37 -3.54 1.58 -9.19
CA ILE A 37 -4.73 1.29 -10.02
C ILE A 37 -4.41 0.72 -11.41
N ASN A 38 -3.12 0.53 -11.72
CA ASN A 38 -2.70 -0.07 -12.99
C ASN A 38 -2.14 -1.49 -12.76
N PRO A 39 -2.25 -2.40 -13.75
CA PRO A 39 -1.51 -3.66 -13.72
C PRO A 39 0.00 -3.44 -13.55
N PRO A 40 0.71 -4.32 -12.83
CA PRO A 40 0.25 -5.56 -12.19
C PRO A 40 -0.25 -5.37 -10.74
N LEU A 41 -0.45 -4.14 -10.29
CA LEU A 41 -0.74 -3.81 -8.88
C LEU A 41 -2.24 -3.81 -8.56
N VAL A 42 -3.06 -3.40 -9.53
CA VAL A 42 -4.52 -3.35 -9.40
C VAL A 42 -5.08 -4.75 -9.12
N LYS A 43 -5.99 -4.86 -8.15
CA LYS A 43 -6.56 -6.13 -7.64
C LYS A 43 -5.55 -7.10 -7.01
N ASN A 44 -4.27 -6.73 -6.93
CA ASN A 44 -3.21 -7.53 -6.35
C ASN A 44 -2.81 -7.00 -4.96
N VAL A 45 -2.54 -5.69 -4.87
CA VAL A 45 -2.15 -5.06 -3.61
C VAL A 45 -3.36 -4.96 -2.68
N ILE A 46 -3.23 -5.48 -1.46
CA ILE A 46 -4.16 -5.25 -0.35
C ILE A 46 -3.44 -4.50 0.76
N ALA A 47 -3.94 -3.35 1.19
CA ALA A 47 -3.20 -2.52 2.14
C ALA A 47 -4.07 -1.57 2.96
N LYS A 48 -3.73 -1.47 4.23
CA LYS A 48 -4.28 -0.44 5.10
C LYS A 48 -3.52 0.87 4.89
N THR A 49 -4.26 1.96 4.69
CA THR A 49 -3.72 3.32 4.65
C THR A 49 -3.53 3.91 6.04
N GLY A 50 -2.49 4.73 6.20
CA GLY A 50 -2.33 5.66 7.31
C GLY A 50 -1.98 7.04 6.77
N SER A 51 -2.91 8.00 6.87
CA SER A 51 -2.72 9.35 6.31
C SER A 51 -2.97 10.41 7.37
N LEU A 52 -2.01 11.32 7.53
CA LEU A 52 -2.10 12.55 8.31
C LEU A 52 -1.43 13.68 7.52
N LYS A 53 -1.44 14.90 8.04
CA LYS A 53 -0.67 16.00 7.43
C LYS A 53 0.80 15.62 7.37
N GLY A 54 1.33 15.52 6.16
CA GLY A 54 2.72 15.11 5.90
C GLY A 54 3.01 13.62 6.09
N VAL A 55 2.00 12.77 6.24
CA VAL A 55 2.16 11.32 6.45
C VAL A 55 1.37 10.54 5.39
N TYR A 56 2.05 9.61 4.70
CA TYR A 56 1.47 8.75 3.65
C TYR A 56 1.99 7.31 3.76
N ASN A 57 1.31 6.55 4.61
CA ASN A 57 1.73 5.20 4.97
C ASN A 57 0.86 4.13 4.32
N LEU A 58 1.47 2.99 4.03
CA LEU A 58 0.79 1.74 3.70
C LEU A 58 1.39 0.59 4.52
N ALA A 59 0.54 -0.35 4.92
CA ALA A 59 0.95 -1.63 5.46
C ALA A 59 0.04 -2.71 4.89
N GLY A 60 0.59 -3.78 4.33
CA GLY A 60 -0.22 -4.73 3.59
C GLY A 60 0.57 -5.85 2.92
N PHE A 61 -0.07 -6.45 1.92
CA PHE A 61 0.43 -7.60 1.19
C PHE A 61 0.24 -7.42 -0.31
N MET A 62 1.06 -8.14 -1.08
CA MET A 62 0.88 -8.33 -2.52
C MET A 62 1.39 -9.71 -2.92
N THR A 63 1.06 -10.14 -4.13
CA THR A 63 1.64 -11.32 -4.76
C THR A 63 2.64 -10.86 -5.82
N ASN A 64 3.89 -11.32 -5.77
CA ASN A 64 4.91 -10.99 -6.77
C ASN A 64 4.75 -11.84 -8.05
N ALA A 65 5.61 -11.61 -9.04
CA ALA A 65 5.60 -12.30 -10.33
C ALA A 65 5.86 -13.81 -10.24
N ARG A 66 6.46 -14.29 -9.15
CA ARG A 66 6.66 -15.71 -8.87
C ARG A 66 5.48 -16.38 -8.17
N GLY A 67 4.45 -15.62 -7.78
CA GLY A 67 3.31 -16.12 -7.02
C GLY A 67 3.56 -16.14 -5.50
N GLU A 68 4.63 -15.52 -5.02
CA GLU A 68 4.95 -15.44 -3.59
C GLU A 68 4.19 -14.28 -2.94
N LYS A 69 3.69 -14.51 -1.72
CA LYS A 69 3.06 -13.46 -0.91
C LYS A 69 4.13 -12.62 -0.23
N VAL A 70 4.18 -11.33 -0.55
CA VAL A 70 5.09 -10.34 0.01
C VAL A 70 4.34 -9.48 1.01
N ALA A 71 4.77 -9.46 2.26
CA ALA A 71 4.31 -8.49 3.26
C ALA A 71 5.18 -7.23 3.20
N PHE A 72 4.58 -6.05 3.30
CA PHE A 72 5.30 -4.79 3.19
C PHE A 72 4.81 -3.73 4.17
N VAL A 73 5.72 -2.80 4.51
CA VAL A 73 5.42 -1.59 5.28
C VAL A 73 6.13 -0.41 4.62
N GLN A 74 5.35 0.61 4.26
CA GLN A 74 5.83 1.90 3.78
C GLN A 74 5.45 2.96 4.80
N PHE A 75 6.46 3.65 5.36
CA PHE A 75 6.26 4.86 6.14
C PHE A 75 6.90 6.05 5.44
N ILE A 76 6.07 7.05 5.10
CA ILE A 76 6.51 8.32 4.54
C ILE A 76 6.01 9.41 5.48
N ASN A 77 6.95 10.10 6.11
CA ASN A 77 6.70 11.21 7.01
C ASN A 77 7.37 12.47 6.47
N GLY A 78 6.97 13.64 6.98
CA GLY A 78 7.54 14.92 6.56
C GLY A 78 7.26 15.26 5.09
N TYR A 79 6.25 14.64 4.46
CA TYR A 79 5.91 14.88 3.06
C TYR A 79 5.28 16.27 2.91
N SER A 80 6.04 17.22 2.37
CA SER A 80 5.58 18.59 2.09
C SER A 80 5.77 18.94 0.62
N THR A 81 4.81 19.66 0.04
CA THR A 81 4.81 20.04 -1.39
C THR A 81 4.44 21.51 -1.62
N GLY A 82 4.44 22.29 -0.56
CA GLY A 82 4.05 23.70 -0.52
C GLY A 82 3.76 24.14 0.90
N ASP A 83 3.10 25.29 1.03
CA ASP A 83 2.76 25.87 2.33
C ASP A 83 1.73 25.04 3.11
N LEU A 84 1.64 25.29 4.41
CA LEU A 84 0.81 24.51 5.35
C LEU A 84 -0.68 24.41 4.95
N GLU A 85 -1.24 25.45 4.34
CA GLU A 85 -2.67 25.48 3.93
C GLU A 85 -2.91 25.00 2.49
N SER A 86 -1.83 24.72 1.75
CA SER A 86 -1.93 24.27 0.37
C SER A 86 -2.38 22.81 0.28
N LYS A 87 -3.19 22.49 -0.74
CA LYS A 87 -3.48 21.09 -1.09
C LYS A 87 -2.17 20.36 -1.44
N THR A 88 -1.92 19.24 -0.78
CA THR A 88 -0.74 18.41 -1.04
C THR A 88 -0.72 17.89 -2.48
N LYS A 89 0.38 18.11 -3.20
CA LYS A 89 0.61 17.55 -4.53
C LYS A 89 0.94 16.06 -4.39
N ARG A 90 0.07 15.19 -4.88
CA ARG A 90 0.25 13.72 -4.79
C ARG A 90 1.06 13.11 -5.93
N ALA A 91 1.41 13.86 -6.98
CA ALA A 91 2.15 13.32 -8.12
C ALA A 91 3.50 12.68 -7.72
N PRO A 92 4.35 13.28 -6.85
CA PRO A 92 5.58 12.63 -6.41
C PRO A 92 5.33 11.33 -5.63
N LEU A 93 4.33 11.33 -4.73
CA LEU A 93 3.91 10.11 -4.02
C LEU A 93 3.46 9.02 -5.00
N VAL A 94 2.68 9.38 -6.02
CA VAL A 94 2.21 8.44 -7.04
C VAL A 94 3.39 7.82 -7.79
N GLN A 95 4.34 8.64 -8.24
CA GLN A 95 5.54 8.17 -8.94
C GLN A 95 6.39 7.25 -8.07
N PHE A 96 6.64 7.65 -6.82
CA PHE A 96 7.41 6.85 -5.86
C PHE A 96 6.79 5.47 -5.67
N GLU A 97 5.50 5.42 -5.35
CA GLU A 97 4.82 4.16 -5.07
C GLU A 97 4.68 3.30 -6.32
N SER A 98 4.33 3.88 -7.47
CA SER A 98 4.28 3.11 -8.71
C SER A 98 5.63 2.47 -9.01
N ALA A 99 6.76 3.17 -8.83
CA ALA A 99 8.08 2.56 -9.01
C ALA A 99 8.32 1.44 -7.98
N LEU A 100 8.19 1.76 -6.69
CA LEU A 100 8.47 0.83 -5.59
C LEU A 100 7.69 -0.49 -5.71
N TYR A 101 6.37 -0.42 -5.87
CA TYR A 101 5.54 -1.63 -5.89
C TYR A 101 5.68 -2.42 -7.19
N ASN A 102 6.02 -1.77 -8.31
CA ASN A 102 6.35 -2.51 -9.53
C ASN A 102 7.69 -3.25 -9.39
N ASP A 103 8.65 -2.69 -8.68
CA ASP A 103 9.93 -3.38 -8.45
C ASP A 103 9.76 -4.53 -7.45
N LEU A 104 9.04 -4.32 -6.34
CA LEU A 104 8.65 -5.40 -5.42
C LEU A 104 7.82 -6.51 -6.10
N TYR A 105 7.06 -6.19 -7.14
CA TYR A 105 6.37 -7.20 -7.93
C TYR A 105 7.33 -8.08 -8.75
N LYS A 106 8.42 -7.51 -9.25
CA LYS A 106 9.40 -8.23 -10.07
C LYS A 106 10.40 -9.04 -9.21
N ASP A 107 10.61 -8.59 -7.98
CA ASP A 107 11.53 -9.21 -7.01
C ASP A 107 11.25 -10.67 -6.73
#